data_AF-A0A4V5TSE9-F1
#
_entry.id   AF-A0A4V5TSE9-F1
#
_cell.length_a   1.000
_cell.length_b   1.000
_cell.length_c   1.000
_cell.angle_alpha   90.00
_cell.angle_beta   90.00
_cell.angle_gamma   90.00
#
_symmetry.space_group_name_H-M   'P 1'
#
loop_
_entity.id
_entity.type
_entity.pdbx_description
1 polymer ?
#
loop_
_entity_poly.entity_id
_entity_poly.type
_entity_poly.pdbx_seq_one_letter_code
_entity_poly.pdbx_strand_id
1 'polypeptide(L)'
;FRELLSVQEVTDMFPTIDIVWYAIHTGLEEKQTNEEGMYVAPIGFPADMISRPSGAFESDSPHEEQFIDVLKSLQKHEDLAVKLSRAKVLELSKRISFLEKNGVKTYGAVVTGPKVEVEKLMSHEKVRKLKVGEARLWNWHS
;
A
#
# COMPACT_ATOMS: atom_id res chain seq x y z
N PHE A 1 3.66 -9.43 4.89
CA PHE A 1 3.94 -9.76 6.30
C PHE A 1 3.38 -11.13 6.65
N ARG A 2 3.74 -11.70 7.81
CA ARG A 2 3.17 -12.98 8.27
C ARG A 2 1.73 -12.83 8.77
N GLU A 3 1.39 -11.66 9.25
CA GLU A 3 0.06 -11.26 9.72
C GLU A 3 -0.31 -9.88 9.15
N LEU A 4 -1.55 -9.44 9.37
CA LEU A 4 -1.98 -8.09 9.04
C LEU A 4 -1.51 -7.12 10.13
N LEU A 5 -0.88 -6.02 9.73
CA LEU A 5 -0.35 -5.00 10.62
C LEU A 5 -1.06 -3.67 10.36
N SER A 6 -1.16 -2.81 11.37
CA SER A 6 -1.51 -1.41 11.16
C SER A 6 -0.35 -0.68 10.46
N VAL A 7 -0.66 0.48 9.86
CA VAL A 7 0.35 1.33 9.19
C VAL A 7 1.38 1.80 10.22
N GLN A 8 0.92 2.26 11.39
CA GLN A 8 1.77 2.68 12.50
C GLN A 8 2.73 1.57 12.96
N GLU A 9 2.24 0.34 13.13
CA GLU A 9 3.10 -0.79 13.53
C GLU A 9 4.21 -1.06 12.51
N VAL A 10 3.94 -0.90 11.21
CA VAL A 10 4.98 -1.07 10.18
C VAL A 10 5.99 0.08 10.23
N THR A 11 5.54 1.32 10.42
CA THR A 11 6.41 2.49 10.59
C THR A 11 7.34 2.34 11.78
N ASP A 12 6.80 1.98 12.95
CA ASP A 12 7.56 1.86 14.19
C ASP A 12 8.54 0.69 14.18
N MET A 13 8.23 -0.37 13.43
CA MET A 13 9.06 -1.57 13.32
C MET A 13 10.37 -1.31 12.55
N PHE A 14 10.37 -0.37 11.60
CA PHE A 14 11.49 -0.12 10.70
C PHE A 14 11.91 1.35 10.69
N PRO A 15 12.38 1.91 11.82
CA PRO A 15 12.64 3.36 11.95
C PRO A 15 13.85 3.84 11.12
N THR A 16 14.69 2.93 10.63
CA THR A 16 15.90 3.23 9.84
C THR A 16 15.72 3.00 8.34
N ILE A 17 14.51 2.60 7.91
CA ILE A 17 14.17 2.31 6.53
C ILE A 17 13.00 3.19 6.12
N ASP A 18 13.10 3.77 4.94
CA ASP A 18 12.04 4.60 4.41
C ASP A 18 10.96 3.70 3.81
N ILE A 19 9.76 3.76 4.36
CA ILE A 19 8.59 3.12 3.73
C ILE A 19 8.14 4.05 2.61
N VAL A 20 7.87 3.47 1.43
CA VAL A 20 7.44 4.25 0.25
C VAL A 20 5.99 3.99 -0.13
N TRP A 21 5.45 2.83 0.23
CA TRP A 21 4.08 2.43 -0.10
C TRP A 21 3.54 1.38 0.86
N TYR A 22 2.29 1.53 1.27
CA TYR A 22 1.55 0.53 2.05
C TYR A 22 0.58 -0.22 1.15
N ALA A 23 0.73 -1.54 1.03
CA ALA A 23 -0.22 -2.40 0.32
C ALA A 23 -1.35 -2.81 1.27
N ILE A 24 -2.56 -2.32 1.02
CA ILE A 24 -3.69 -2.41 1.96
C ILE A 24 -4.49 -3.68 1.70
N HIS A 25 -4.87 -4.34 2.79
CA HIS A 25 -5.77 -5.48 2.76
C HIS A 25 -7.21 -4.99 2.74
N THR A 26 -7.92 -5.26 1.65
CA THR A 26 -9.30 -4.83 1.44
C THR A 26 -10.25 -6.03 1.27
N GLY A 27 -9.82 -7.22 1.69
CA GLY A 27 -10.61 -8.46 1.60
C GLY A 27 -10.58 -9.17 0.24
N LEU A 28 -9.84 -8.66 -0.75
CA LEU A 28 -9.73 -9.29 -2.08
C LEU A 28 -8.35 -9.91 -2.32
N GLU A 29 -7.37 -9.58 -1.49
CA GLU A 29 -5.95 -9.90 -1.68
C GLU A 29 -5.61 -11.38 -1.48
N GLU A 30 -6.46 -12.15 -0.78
CA GLU A 30 -6.24 -13.59 -0.60
C GLU A 30 -6.45 -14.39 -1.88
N LYS A 31 -7.51 -14.07 -2.62
CA LYS A 31 -7.84 -14.74 -3.89
C LYS A 31 -7.30 -13.98 -5.10
N GLN A 32 -7.11 -12.66 -4.97
CA GLN A 32 -6.75 -11.73 -6.05
C GLN A 32 -7.66 -11.82 -7.28
N THR A 33 -8.90 -12.27 -7.07
CA THR A 33 -9.93 -12.36 -8.09
C THR A 33 -11.26 -11.93 -7.50
N ASN A 34 -12.13 -11.33 -8.32
CA ASN A 34 -13.50 -11.07 -7.92
C ASN A 34 -14.36 -12.34 -8.07
N GLU A 35 -15.66 -12.21 -7.79
CA GLU A 35 -16.64 -13.32 -7.88
C GLU A 35 -16.77 -13.90 -9.31
N GLU A 36 -16.44 -13.10 -10.32
CA GLU A 36 -16.46 -13.49 -11.74
C GLU A 36 -15.11 -14.08 -12.21
N GLY A 37 -14.15 -14.25 -11.29
CA GLY A 37 -12.81 -14.75 -11.60
C GLY A 37 -11.90 -13.74 -12.30
N MET A 38 -12.31 -12.48 -12.42
CA MET A 38 -11.45 -11.42 -12.96
C MET A 38 -10.37 -11.06 -11.96
N TYR A 39 -9.12 -10.96 -12.45
CA TYR A 39 -7.99 -10.53 -11.64
C TYR A 39 -8.22 -9.12 -11.07
N VAL A 40 -8.03 -9.02 -9.75
CA VAL A 40 -8.13 -7.76 -9.03
C VAL A 40 -6.73 -7.35 -8.59
N ALA A 41 -6.28 -6.20 -9.08
CA ALA A 41 -4.97 -5.66 -8.72
C ALA A 41 -4.94 -5.24 -7.24
N PRO A 42 -3.85 -5.49 -6.51
CA PRO A 42 -3.64 -4.89 -5.20
C PRO A 42 -3.67 -3.36 -5.24
N ILE A 43 -4.16 -2.73 -4.18
CA ILE A 43 -4.15 -1.27 -4.04
C ILE A 43 -3.55 -0.86 -2.69
N GLY A 44 -3.27 0.42 -2.56
CA GLY A 44 -2.68 0.98 -1.36
C GLY A 44 -2.45 2.48 -1.51
N PHE A 45 -1.58 3.02 -0.67
CA PHE A 45 -1.26 4.44 -0.68
C PHE A 45 0.23 4.69 -0.38
N PRO A 46 0.79 5.82 -0.86
CA PRO A 46 2.18 6.19 -0.59
C PRO A 46 2.36 6.57 0.88
N ALA A 47 3.56 6.31 1.41
CA ALA A 47 3.93 6.86 2.73
C ALA A 47 4.29 8.35 2.62
N ASP A 48 4.24 9.07 3.75
CA ASP A 48 4.46 10.53 3.87
C ASP A 48 5.68 11.04 3.08
N MET A 49 6.79 10.30 3.08
CA MET A 49 8.04 10.73 2.47
C MET A 49 7.96 10.95 0.94
N ILE A 50 6.89 10.51 0.26
CA ILE A 50 6.71 10.67 -1.19
C ILE A 50 5.47 11.52 -1.53
N SER A 51 4.66 11.92 -0.55
CA SER A 51 3.53 12.83 -0.81
C SER A 51 4.10 14.19 -1.22
N ARG A 52 4.13 14.45 -2.53
CA ARG A 52 4.42 15.78 -3.07
C ARG A 52 3.33 16.75 -2.57
N PRO A 53 3.63 18.03 -2.37
CA PRO A 53 2.68 19.04 -1.88
C PRO A 53 1.52 19.37 -2.86
N SER A 54 1.18 18.48 -3.79
CA SER A 54 0.07 18.61 -4.75
C SER A 54 -0.68 17.26 -4.93
N GLY A 55 -0.75 16.44 -3.89
CA GLY A 55 -1.26 15.07 -3.90
C GLY A 55 -2.61 14.91 -3.19
N ALA A 56 -3.20 13.70 -3.25
CA ALA A 56 -4.47 13.42 -2.57
C ALA A 56 -4.33 13.16 -1.05
N PHE A 57 -3.11 13.29 -0.52
CA PHE A 57 -2.74 13.01 0.87
C PHE A 57 -2.06 14.26 1.45
N GLU A 58 -2.86 15.27 1.76
CA GLU A 58 -2.40 16.62 2.13
C GLU A 58 -2.98 17.15 3.44
N SER A 59 -4.03 16.52 3.99
CA SER A 59 -4.62 16.98 5.23
C SER A 59 -3.88 16.46 6.46
N ASP A 60 -4.04 17.15 7.59
CA ASP A 60 -3.55 16.73 8.91
C ASP A 60 -4.27 15.47 9.45
N SER A 61 -5.24 14.92 8.72
CA SER A 61 -5.94 13.70 9.10
C SER A 61 -5.10 12.45 8.82
N PRO A 62 -5.35 11.32 9.52
CA PRO A 62 -4.65 10.07 9.26
C PRO A 62 -4.74 9.63 7.80
N HIS A 63 -3.64 9.13 7.24
CA HIS A 63 -3.58 8.65 5.87
C HIS A 63 -4.59 7.55 5.54
N GLU A 64 -4.94 6.74 6.54
CA GLU A 64 -5.97 5.72 6.43
C GLU A 64 -7.35 6.32 6.12
N GLU A 65 -7.69 7.46 6.73
CA GLU A 65 -8.95 8.16 6.47
C GLU A 65 -8.94 8.78 5.08
N GLN A 66 -7.85 9.48 4.75
CA GLN A 66 -7.66 10.06 3.42
C GLN A 66 -7.71 9.00 2.31
N PHE A 67 -7.16 7.81 2.57
CA PHE A 67 -7.22 6.69 1.65
C PHE A 67 -8.67 6.28 1.36
N ILE A 68 -9.52 6.14 2.39
CA ILE A 68 -10.93 5.81 2.22
C ILE A 68 -11.65 6.90 1.42
N ASP A 69 -11.38 8.18 1.69
CA ASP A 69 -11.99 9.30 0.97
C ASP A 69 -11.58 9.34 -0.51
N VAL A 70 -10.31 9.05 -0.81
CA VAL A 70 -9.85 8.87 -2.19
C VAL A 70 -10.58 7.73 -2.88
N LEU A 71 -10.77 6.58 -2.21
CA LEU A 71 -11.53 5.47 -2.79
C LEU A 71 -12.99 5.87 -3.05
N LYS A 72 -13.65 6.55 -2.12
CA LYS A 72 -15.02 7.08 -2.30
C LYS A 72 -15.10 8.08 -3.44
N SER A 73 -14.07 8.91 -3.62
CA SER A 73 -13.99 9.84 -4.75
C SER A 73 -13.86 9.10 -6.08
N LEU A 74 -12.97 8.10 -6.16
CA LEU A 74 -12.80 7.25 -7.35
C LEU A 74 -14.05 6.43 -7.66
N GLN A 75 -14.78 5.96 -6.66
CA GLN A 75 -16.01 5.18 -6.81
C GLN A 75 -17.08 5.94 -7.61
N LYS A 76 -17.16 7.28 -7.46
CA LYS A 76 -18.09 8.12 -8.23
C LYS A 76 -17.87 8.02 -9.75
N HIS A 77 -16.67 7.64 -10.17
CA HIS A 77 -16.27 7.49 -11.56
C HIS A 77 -15.45 6.21 -11.77
N GLU A 78 -15.90 5.07 -11.21
CA GLU A 78 -15.13 3.82 -11.20
C GLU A 78 -14.73 3.34 -12.61
N ASP A 79 -15.62 3.47 -13.61
CA ASP A 79 -15.30 3.12 -15.01
C ASP A 79 -14.08 3.89 -15.56
N LEU A 80 -13.96 5.18 -15.20
CA LEU A 80 -12.82 6.00 -15.60
C LEU A 80 -11.57 5.59 -14.81
N ALA A 81 -11.69 5.32 -13.52
CA ALA A 81 -10.59 4.86 -12.68
C ALA A 81 -10.03 3.51 -13.17
N VAL A 82 -10.90 2.57 -13.56
CA VAL A 82 -10.54 1.28 -14.18
C VAL A 82 -9.73 1.52 -15.47
N LYS A 83 -10.24 2.38 -16.36
CA LYS A 83 -9.56 2.70 -17.63
C LYS A 83 -8.19 3.35 -17.43
N LEU A 84 -8.10 4.35 -16.54
CA LEU A 84 -6.86 5.09 -16.28
C LEU A 84 -5.80 4.22 -15.61
N SER A 85 -6.21 3.38 -14.65
CA SER A 85 -5.30 2.45 -13.98
C SER A 85 -4.89 1.25 -14.86
N ARG A 86 -5.59 1.03 -15.99
CA ARG A 86 -5.49 -0.18 -16.82
C ARG A 86 -5.81 -1.47 -16.05
N ALA A 87 -6.50 -1.37 -14.92
CA ALA A 87 -7.01 -2.51 -14.20
C ALA A 87 -8.14 -3.19 -15.00
N LYS A 88 -8.38 -4.47 -14.75
CA LYS A 88 -9.58 -5.15 -15.29
C LYS A 88 -10.82 -4.74 -14.51
N VAL A 89 -10.69 -4.65 -13.20
CA VAL A 89 -11.74 -4.25 -12.25
C VAL A 89 -11.08 -3.70 -10.98
N LEU A 90 -11.76 -2.80 -10.27
CA LEU A 90 -11.27 -2.24 -9.01
C LEU A 90 -12.07 -2.72 -7.79
N GLU A 91 -13.38 -3.02 -7.96
CA GLU A 91 -14.28 -3.47 -6.89
C GLU A 91 -14.40 -2.44 -5.75
N LEU A 92 -14.38 -1.14 -6.09
CA LEU A 92 -14.25 -0.06 -5.09
C LEU A 92 -15.36 -0.12 -4.04
N SER A 93 -16.59 -0.41 -4.46
CA SER A 93 -17.72 -0.59 -3.53
C SER A 93 -17.46 -1.67 -2.47
N LYS A 94 -17.00 -2.85 -2.88
CA LYS A 94 -16.71 -3.96 -1.94
C LYS A 94 -15.53 -3.61 -1.02
N ARG A 95 -14.50 -2.98 -1.58
CA ARG A 95 -13.31 -2.57 -0.82
C ARG A 95 -13.62 -1.52 0.23
N ILE A 96 -14.38 -0.48 -0.11
CA ILE A 96 -14.79 0.58 0.81
C ILE A 96 -15.59 -0.03 1.98
N SER A 97 -16.61 -0.85 1.69
CA SER A 97 -17.40 -1.51 2.74
C SER A 97 -16.57 -2.43 3.64
N PHE A 98 -15.57 -3.11 3.07
CA PHE A 98 -14.65 -3.93 3.87
C PHE A 98 -13.80 -3.07 4.80
N LEU A 99 -13.22 -1.98 4.30
CA LEU A 99 -12.32 -1.10 5.06
C LEU A 99 -13.06 -0.36 6.17
N GLU A 100 -14.27 0.14 5.91
CA GLU A 100 -15.10 0.80 6.93
C GLU A 100 -15.48 -0.15 8.07
N LYS A 101 -15.66 -1.44 7.78
CA LYS A 101 -16.01 -2.45 8.78
C LYS A 101 -14.80 -2.96 9.58
N ASN A 102 -13.66 -3.15 8.94
CA ASN A 102 -12.52 -3.88 9.52
C ASN A 102 -11.33 -2.97 9.89
N GLY A 103 -11.40 -1.69 9.51
CA GLY A 103 -10.28 -0.76 9.57
C GLY A 103 -9.26 -1.00 8.46
N VAL A 104 -8.33 -0.06 8.33
CA VAL A 104 -7.24 -0.13 7.35
C VAL A 104 -6.08 -0.92 7.95
N LYS A 105 -5.69 -2.02 7.30
CA LYS A 105 -4.51 -2.81 7.66
C LYS A 105 -3.68 -3.11 6.43
N THR A 106 -2.37 -3.19 6.62
CA THR A 106 -1.42 -3.52 5.57
C THR A 106 -0.97 -4.98 5.67
N TYR A 107 -0.84 -5.62 4.51
CA TYR A 107 -0.26 -6.96 4.40
C TYR A 107 1.14 -6.91 3.78
N GLY A 108 1.62 -5.75 3.35
CA GLY A 108 2.92 -5.57 2.75
C GLY A 108 3.29 -4.10 2.61
N ALA A 109 4.59 -3.81 2.61
CA ALA A 109 5.09 -2.48 2.34
C ALA A 109 6.17 -2.56 1.26
N VAL A 110 6.29 -1.49 0.49
CA VAL A 110 7.46 -1.23 -0.34
C VAL A 110 8.35 -0.31 0.48
N VAL A 111 9.65 -0.61 0.49
CA VAL A 111 10.63 0.09 1.31
C VAL A 111 11.87 0.43 0.50
N THR A 112 12.57 1.48 0.90
CA THR A 112 13.88 1.89 0.39
C THR A 112 14.80 2.27 1.55
N GLY A 113 16.11 2.16 1.36
CA GLY A 113 17.07 2.51 2.40
C GLY A 113 18.43 1.88 2.18
N PRO A 114 19.35 2.03 3.14
CA PRO A 114 20.68 1.44 3.09
C PRO A 114 20.60 -0.08 2.97
N LYS A 115 21.45 -0.67 2.12
CA LYS A 115 21.51 -2.13 1.90
C LYS A 115 21.51 -2.92 3.21
N VAL A 116 22.34 -2.53 4.18
CA VAL A 116 22.49 -3.24 5.46
C VAL A 116 21.18 -3.26 6.24
N GLU A 117 20.41 -2.17 6.24
CA GLU A 117 19.11 -2.11 6.91
C GLU A 117 18.08 -2.99 6.19
N VAL A 118 18.04 -2.92 4.85
CA VAL A 118 17.16 -3.78 4.04
C VAL A 118 17.50 -5.27 4.21
N GLU A 119 18.77 -5.62 4.37
CA GLU A 119 19.19 -7.01 4.60
C GLU A 119 18.68 -7.56 5.94
N LYS A 120 18.58 -6.73 6.99
CA LYS A 120 18.00 -7.13 8.29
C LYS A 120 16.54 -7.60 8.16
N LEU A 121 15.79 -7.06 7.19
CA LEU A 121 14.41 -7.47 6.92
C LEU A 121 14.28 -8.93 6.51
N MET A 122 15.31 -9.51 5.86
CA MET A 122 15.27 -10.90 5.39
C MET A 122 15.18 -11.90 6.55
N SER A 123 15.75 -11.56 7.70
CA SER A 123 15.72 -12.36 8.93
C SER A 123 14.62 -11.96 9.91
N HIS A 124 13.87 -10.89 9.63
CA HIS A 124 12.90 -10.35 10.57
C HIS A 124 11.68 -11.26 10.70
N GLU A 125 11.26 -11.57 11.94
CA GLU A 125 10.22 -12.58 12.20
C GLU A 125 8.87 -12.24 11.55
N LYS A 126 8.49 -10.96 11.52
CA LYS A 126 7.23 -10.47 10.92
C LYS A 126 7.27 -10.45 9.39
N VAL A 127 8.46 -10.52 8.78
CA VAL A 127 8.64 -10.53 7.33
C VAL A 127 8.45 -11.96 6.82
N ARG A 128 7.41 -12.15 5.98
CA ARG A 128 7.10 -13.45 5.38
C ARG A 128 7.91 -13.71 4.12
N LYS A 129 8.03 -12.68 3.28
CA LYS A 129 8.67 -12.75 1.97
C LYS A 129 9.17 -11.37 1.62
N LEU A 130 10.41 -11.31 1.15
CA LEU A 130 11.02 -10.12 0.58
C LEU A 130 11.24 -10.37 -0.91
N LYS A 131 10.88 -9.39 -1.74
CA LYS A 131 11.19 -9.37 -3.17
C LYS A 131 11.91 -8.07 -3.45
N VAL A 132 13.13 -8.16 -3.95
CA VAL A 132 13.88 -6.99 -4.39
C VAL A 132 13.33 -6.57 -5.76
N GLY A 133 12.90 -5.31 -5.85
CA GLY A 133 12.45 -4.68 -7.08
C GLY A 133 13.62 -4.11 -7.89
N GLU A 134 13.45 -2.90 -8.42
CA GLU A 134 14.49 -2.19 -9.17
C GLU A 134 15.65 -1.80 -8.21
N ALA A 135 16.84 -2.33 -8.45
CA ALA A 135 18.05 -1.90 -7.75
C ALA A 135 18.67 -0.74 -8.52
N ARG A 136 18.54 0.49 -7.99
CA ARG A 136 19.33 1.62 -8.47
C ARG A 136 20.60 1.69 -7.64
N LEU A 137 21.76 1.74 -8.30
CA LEU A 137 23.02 2.03 -7.61
C LEU A 137 22.91 3.42 -6.99
N TRP A 138 22.99 3.49 -5.65
CA TRP A 138 23.05 4.75 -4.93
C TRP A 138 24.40 5.40 -5.22
N ASN A 139 24.41 6.53 -5.94
CA ASN A 139 25.64 7.28 -6.16
C ASN A 139 25.98 8.03 -4.86
N TRP A 140 27.02 7.58 -4.17
CA TRP A 140 27.56 8.23 -2.95
C TRP A 140 28.43 9.47 -3.26
N HIS A 141 28.36 10.02 -4.48
CA HIS A 141 29.11 11.21 -4.89
C HIS A 141 28.13 12.13 -5.63
N SER A 142 27.88 13.39 -5.27
CA SER A 142 28.53 14.36 -4.37
C SER A 142 27.51 15.36 -3.87
#